data_AF-A0A9E1N8Z5-F1
#
_entry.id   AF-A0A9E1N8Z5-F1
#
_cell.length_a   1.000
_cell.length_b   1.000
_cell.length_c   1.000
_cell.angle_alpha   90.00
_cell.angle_beta   90.00
_cell.angle_gamma   90.00
#
_symmetry.space_group_name_H-M   'P 1'
#
loop_
_entity.id
_entity.type
_entity.pdbx_description
1 polymer ?
#
loop_
_entity_poly.entity_id
_entity_poly.type
_entity_poly.pdbx_seq_one_letter_code
_entity_poly.pdbx_strand_id
1 'polypeptide(L)'
;MVNSINTNSGAMNALQRLSSTRNDLDKTQSHISTGKKINSPKDDAATLAIAQELLATFSGTEAVRDGLSRASATVDVAVAAGEATADILVQMKGIAVQASQESLDQSSRDALNSAFNALRDQIATITDSAEF
;
A
#
# COMPACT_ATOMS: atom_id res chain seq x y z
N MET A 1 -12.82 13.17 -70.21
CA MET A 1 -11.88 12.26 -70.91
C MET A 1 -11.76 10.99 -70.07
N VAL A 2 -12.33 9.87 -70.53
CA VAL A 2 -12.38 8.58 -69.78
C VAL A 2 -11.50 7.49 -70.44
N ASN A 3 -10.81 7.81 -71.53
CA ASN A 3 -9.98 6.85 -72.28
C ASN A 3 -8.49 7.17 -72.15
N SER A 4 -7.91 6.94 -70.97
CA SER A 4 -6.46 6.79 -70.78
C SER A 4 -6.16 5.31 -70.54
N ILE A 5 -5.32 4.70 -71.38
CA ILE A 5 -4.87 3.30 -71.22
C ILE A 5 -3.79 3.19 -70.12
N ASN A 6 -3.07 4.28 -69.86
CA ASN A 6 -1.93 4.30 -68.94
C ASN A 6 -2.32 4.72 -67.52
N THR A 7 -3.49 5.33 -67.30
CA THR A 7 -3.91 5.85 -65.99
C THR A 7 -5.39 5.64 -65.77
N ASN A 8 -5.74 4.79 -64.80
CA ASN A 8 -7.12 4.50 -64.44
C ASN A 8 -7.51 5.29 -63.18
N SER A 9 -8.21 6.41 -63.39
CA SER A 9 -8.69 7.26 -62.30
C SER A 9 -9.71 6.58 -61.39
N GLY A 10 -10.50 5.63 -61.91
CA GLY A 10 -11.42 4.80 -61.10
C GLY A 10 -10.66 3.89 -60.14
N ALA A 11 -9.60 3.24 -60.63
CA ALA A 11 -8.73 2.41 -59.80
C ALA A 11 -7.94 3.22 -58.76
N MET A 12 -7.46 4.42 -59.11
CA MET A 12 -6.80 5.30 -58.15
C MET A 12 -7.74 5.77 -57.03
N ASN A 13 -9.00 6.11 -57.36
CA ASN A 13 -10.01 6.44 -56.36
C ASN A 13 -10.35 5.24 -55.47
N ALA A 14 -10.46 4.04 -56.04
CA ALA A 14 -10.68 2.82 -55.28
C ALA A 14 -9.50 2.51 -54.33
N LEU A 15 -8.26 2.69 -54.79
CA LEU A 15 -7.05 2.56 -53.96
C LEU A 15 -7.01 3.59 -52.82
N GLN A 16 -7.41 4.84 -53.09
CA GLN A 16 -7.48 5.87 -52.05
C GLN A 16 -8.52 5.52 -50.98
N ARG A 17 -9.70 5.04 -51.39
CA ARG A 17 -10.74 4.56 -50.45
C ARG A 17 -10.26 3.34 -49.66
N LEU A 18 -9.63 2.36 -50.31
CA LEU A 18 -9.06 1.19 -49.65
C LEU A 18 -7.98 1.58 -48.62
N SER A 19 -7.11 2.52 -48.96
CA SER A 19 -6.10 3.03 -48.04
C SER A 19 -6.73 3.73 -46.83
N SER A 20 -7.82 4.48 -47.03
CA SER A 20 -8.56 5.09 -45.92
C SER A 20 -9.17 4.02 -45.00
N THR A 21 -9.88 3.04 -45.58
CA THR A 21 -10.49 1.94 -44.80
C THR A 21 -9.45 1.12 -44.05
N ARG A 22 -8.29 0.88 -44.65
CA ARG A 22 -7.18 0.17 -43.99
C ARG A 22 -6.66 0.97 -42.78
N ASN A 23 -6.48 2.28 -42.92
CA ASN A 23 -6.05 3.13 -41.81
C ASN A 23 -7.06 3.16 -40.67
N ASP A 24 -8.36 3.18 -40.97
CA ASP A 24 -9.43 3.14 -39.96
C ASP A 24 -9.51 1.77 -39.26
N LEU A 25 -9.29 0.69 -40.00
CA LEU A 25 -9.18 -0.67 -39.45
C LEU A 25 -7.98 -0.79 -38.50
N ASP A 26 -6.81 -0.29 -38.89
CA ASP A 26 -5.60 -0.33 -38.07
C ASP A 26 -5.78 0.43 -36.75
N LYS A 27 -6.46 1.60 -36.78
CA LYS A 27 -6.85 2.34 -35.57
C LYS A 27 -7.80 1.54 -34.67
N THR A 28 -8.83 0.95 -35.27
CA THR A 28 -9.80 0.12 -34.53
C THR A 28 -9.12 -1.07 -33.88
N GLN A 29 -8.23 -1.75 -34.62
CA GLN A 29 -7.44 -2.87 -34.12
C GLN A 29 -6.55 -2.44 -32.95
N SER A 30 -5.95 -1.24 -33.01
CA SER A 30 -5.17 -0.68 -31.90
C SER A 30 -6.03 -0.43 -30.66
N HIS A 31 -7.22 0.14 -30.80
CA HIS A 31 -8.14 0.34 -29.66
C HIS A 31 -8.61 -0.98 -29.05
N ILE A 32 -8.89 -2.00 -29.87
CA ILE A 32 -9.25 -3.33 -29.38
C ILE A 32 -8.07 -3.98 -28.65
N SER A 33 -6.86 -3.86 -29.19
CA SER A 33 -5.67 -4.47 -28.59
C SER A 33 -5.25 -3.82 -27.27
N THR A 34 -5.43 -2.51 -27.11
CA THR A 34 -5.04 -1.80 -25.89
C THR A 34 -6.19 -1.68 -24.88
N GLY A 35 -7.44 -1.85 -25.34
CA GLY A 35 -8.64 -1.55 -24.56
C GLY A 35 -8.83 -0.07 -24.25
N LYS A 36 -7.97 0.82 -24.76
CA LYS A 36 -8.01 2.26 -24.49
C LYS A 36 -8.58 3.01 -25.68
N LYS A 37 -9.51 3.92 -25.39
CA LYS A 37 -10.06 4.84 -26.39
C LYS A 37 -9.01 5.82 -26.93
N ILE A 38 -8.01 6.18 -26.13
CA ILE A 38 -6.93 7.10 -26.50
C ILE A 38 -5.61 6.38 -26.28
N ASN A 39 -4.87 6.11 -27.36
CA ASN A 39 -3.63 5.34 -27.34
C ASN A 39 -2.40 6.23 -27.49
N SER A 40 -2.52 7.31 -28.25
CA SER A 40 -1.43 8.22 -28.57
C SER A 40 -1.79 9.66 -28.19
N PRO A 41 -0.80 10.51 -27.85
CA PRO A 41 -1.00 11.97 -27.79
C PRO A 41 -1.54 12.56 -29.09
N LYS A 42 -1.38 11.84 -30.22
CA LYS A 42 -1.93 12.23 -31.52
C LYS A 42 -3.45 12.10 -31.61
N ASP A 43 -4.06 11.24 -30.79
CA ASP A 43 -5.52 11.02 -30.80
C ASP A 43 -6.23 12.09 -29.96
N ASP A 44 -5.74 12.33 -28.73
CA ASP A 44 -6.18 13.40 -27.84
C ASP A 44 -5.10 13.67 -26.76
N ALA A 45 -4.29 14.70 -26.97
CA ALA A 45 -3.23 15.07 -26.05
C ALA A 45 -3.76 15.57 -24.69
N ALA A 46 -4.92 16.26 -24.68
CA ALA A 46 -5.46 16.86 -23.46
C ALA A 46 -6.02 15.78 -22.54
N THR A 47 -6.85 14.87 -23.07
CA THR A 47 -7.40 13.76 -22.27
C THR A 47 -6.32 12.78 -21.84
N LEU A 48 -5.30 12.53 -22.68
CA LEU A 48 -4.17 11.69 -22.29
C LEU A 48 -3.33 12.31 -21.16
N ALA A 49 -3.11 13.63 -21.18
CA ALA A 49 -2.41 14.33 -20.11
C ALA A 49 -3.16 14.24 -18.78
N ILE A 50 -4.49 14.46 -18.78
CA ILE A 50 -5.33 14.30 -17.59
C ILE A 50 -5.26 12.85 -17.08
N ALA A 51 -5.33 11.86 -17.98
CA ALA A 51 -5.23 10.46 -17.60
C ALA A 51 -3.87 10.11 -16.96
N GLN A 52 -2.78 10.69 -17.47
CA GLN A 52 -1.44 10.53 -16.89
C GLN A 52 -1.31 11.20 -15.52
N GLU A 53 -1.88 12.38 -15.34
CA GLU A 53 -1.94 13.08 -14.05
C GLU A 53 -2.73 12.28 -13.00
N LEU A 54 -3.87 11.70 -13.40
CA LEU A 54 -4.64 10.80 -12.55
C LEU A 54 -3.86 9.53 -12.18
N LEU A 55 -3.13 8.93 -13.14
CA LEU A 55 -2.28 7.77 -12.87
C LEU A 55 -1.14 8.10 -11.90
N ALA A 56 -0.52 9.29 -12.03
CA ALA A 56 0.51 9.76 -11.11
C ALA A 56 -0.05 10.03 -9.71
N THR A 57 -1.27 10.58 -9.63
CA THR A 57 -1.97 10.80 -8.36
C THR A 57 -2.33 9.47 -7.70
N PHE A 58 -2.79 8.49 -8.48
CA PHE A 58 -3.10 7.15 -8.00
C PHE A 58 -1.87 6.46 -7.43
N SER A 59 -0.75 6.46 -8.15
CA SER A 59 0.50 5.85 -7.66
C SER A 59 1.05 6.56 -6.42
N GLY A 60 0.94 7.90 -6.36
CA GLY A 60 1.27 8.66 -5.15
C GLY A 60 0.40 8.27 -3.96
N THR A 61 -0.90 8.10 -4.19
CA THR A 61 -1.87 7.67 -3.15
C THR A 61 -1.58 6.25 -2.67
N GLU A 62 -1.21 5.34 -3.57
CA GLU A 62 -0.84 3.97 -3.24
C GLU A 62 0.39 3.93 -2.33
N ALA A 63 1.42 4.71 -2.64
CA ALA A 63 2.60 4.85 -1.78
C ALA A 63 2.28 5.40 -0.39
N VAL A 64 1.38 6.39 -0.32
CA VAL A 64 0.88 6.93 0.97
C VAL A 64 0.11 5.87 1.74
N ARG A 65 -0.75 5.09 1.07
CA ARG A 65 -1.51 4.00 1.69
C ARG A 65 -0.59 2.94 2.29
N ASP A 66 0.47 2.57 1.58
CA ASP A 66 1.45 1.61 2.09
C ASP A 66 2.21 2.16 3.30
N GLY A 67 2.53 3.45 3.30
CA GLY A 67 3.09 4.15 4.46
C GLY A 67 2.16 4.13 5.67
N LEU A 68 0.87 4.44 5.46
CA LEU A 68 -0.15 4.39 6.51
C LEU A 68 -0.37 2.97 7.05
N SER A 69 -0.32 1.96 6.17
CA SER A 69 -0.43 0.56 6.60
C SER A 69 0.72 0.13 7.50
N ARG A 70 1.96 0.56 7.18
CA ARG A 70 3.11 0.30 8.07
C ARG A 70 2.97 1.04 9.40
N ALA A 71 2.57 2.32 9.36
CA ALA A 71 2.34 3.09 10.58
C ALA A 71 1.27 2.45 11.48
N SER A 72 0.17 1.96 10.90
CA SER A 72 -0.87 1.23 11.62
C SER A 72 -0.30 -0.02 12.30
N ALA A 73 0.47 -0.82 11.56
CA ALA A 73 1.08 -2.03 12.12
C ALA A 73 2.06 -1.72 13.27
N THR A 74 2.85 -0.64 13.18
CA THR A 74 3.69 -0.18 14.28
C THR A 74 2.87 0.24 15.50
N VAL A 75 1.75 0.94 15.30
CA VAL A 75 0.85 1.33 16.39
C VAL A 75 0.23 0.09 17.04
N ASP A 76 -0.18 -0.91 16.25
CA ASP A 76 -0.74 -2.16 16.78
C ASP A 76 0.27 -2.92 17.66
N VAL A 77 1.54 -2.97 17.24
CA VAL A 77 2.63 -3.54 18.05
C VAL A 77 2.82 -2.76 19.35
N ALA A 78 2.81 -1.42 19.29
CA ALA A 78 2.93 -0.58 20.48
C ALA A 78 1.76 -0.75 21.45
N VAL A 79 0.52 -0.90 20.94
CA VAL A 79 -0.67 -1.16 21.77
C VAL A 79 -0.56 -2.52 22.45
N ALA A 80 -0.19 -3.57 21.71
CA ALA A 80 0.00 -4.91 22.28
C ALA A 80 1.09 -4.94 23.37
N ALA A 81 2.20 -4.23 23.15
CA ALA A 81 3.26 -4.08 24.16
C ALA A 81 2.77 -3.31 25.40
N GLY A 82 1.95 -2.28 25.20
CA GLY A 82 1.31 -1.52 26.27
C GLY A 82 0.35 -2.37 27.12
N GLU A 83 -0.47 -3.21 26.48
CA GLU A 83 -1.36 -4.15 27.16
C GLU A 83 -0.57 -5.16 28.00
N ALA A 84 0.47 -5.77 27.41
CA ALA A 84 1.34 -6.70 28.15
C ALA A 84 2.04 -6.03 29.34
N THR A 85 2.46 -4.77 29.19
CA THR A 85 3.05 -3.98 30.28
C THR A 85 2.03 -3.72 31.40
N ALA A 86 0.78 -3.39 31.05
CA ALA A 86 -0.29 -3.18 32.03
C ALA A 86 -0.57 -4.45 32.84
N ASP A 87 -0.58 -5.62 32.20
CA ASP A 87 -0.77 -6.91 32.87
C ASP A 87 0.36 -7.21 33.86
N ILE A 88 1.62 -6.90 33.51
CA ILE A 88 2.75 -7.06 34.43
C ILE A 88 2.63 -6.08 35.61
N LEU A 89 2.22 -4.84 35.37
CA LEU A 89 2.01 -3.87 36.46
C LEU A 89 0.94 -4.33 37.45
N VAL A 90 -0.11 -4.99 36.99
CA VAL A 90 -1.12 -5.61 37.88
C VAL A 90 -0.50 -6.72 38.73
N GLN A 91 0.35 -7.57 38.14
CA GLN A 91 1.06 -8.61 38.89
C GLN A 91 2.04 -8.01 39.92
N MET A 92 2.80 -6.99 39.54
CA MET A 92 3.72 -6.26 40.43
C MET A 92 2.98 -5.63 41.60
N LYS A 93 1.78 -5.05 41.37
CA LYS A 93 0.91 -4.56 42.45
C LYS A 93 0.50 -5.68 43.40
N GLY A 94 0.14 -6.85 42.86
CA GLY A 94 -0.18 -8.03 43.67
C GLY A 94 0.98 -8.46 44.58
N ILE A 95 2.19 -8.52 44.04
CA ILE A 95 3.41 -8.84 44.80
C ILE A 95 3.69 -7.77 45.85
N ALA A 96 3.54 -6.49 45.53
CA ALA A 96 3.75 -5.39 46.48
C ALA A 96 2.76 -5.46 47.66
N VAL A 97 1.50 -5.77 47.40
CA VAL A 97 0.49 -5.98 48.46
C VAL A 97 0.84 -7.20 49.30
N GLN A 98 1.26 -8.31 48.70
CA GLN A 98 1.71 -9.49 49.44
C GLN A 98 2.94 -9.19 50.32
N ALA A 99 3.90 -8.41 49.81
CA ALA A 99 5.10 -8.03 50.54
C ALA A 99 4.83 -7.08 51.72
N SER A 100 3.72 -6.33 51.68
CA SER A 100 3.30 -5.42 52.76
C SER A 100 2.69 -6.11 53.99
N GLN A 101 2.48 -7.44 53.94
CA GLN A 101 1.93 -8.18 55.08
C GLN A 101 2.97 -8.31 56.20
N GLU A 102 2.64 -7.81 57.40
CA GLU A 102 3.54 -7.78 58.56
C GLU A 102 3.90 -9.17 59.09
N SER A 103 3.08 -10.19 58.81
CA SER A 103 3.30 -11.57 59.24
C SER A 103 4.32 -12.35 58.41
N LEU A 104 4.89 -11.77 57.35
CA LEU A 104 5.89 -12.44 56.53
C LEU A 104 7.25 -12.52 57.24
N ASP A 105 7.98 -13.61 57.02
CA ASP A 105 9.39 -13.70 57.42
C ASP A 105 10.30 -12.98 56.42
N GLN A 106 11.57 -12.80 56.80
CA GLN A 106 12.52 -12.08 55.95
C GLN A 106 12.81 -12.80 54.64
N SER A 107 12.89 -14.14 54.67
CA SER A 107 13.13 -14.96 53.48
C SER A 107 12.02 -14.82 52.44
N SER A 108 10.75 -14.76 52.86
CA SER A 108 9.62 -14.55 51.95
C SER A 108 9.61 -13.14 51.37
N ARG A 109 9.98 -12.13 52.16
CA ARG A 109 10.13 -10.75 51.65
C ARG A 109 11.22 -10.65 50.59
N ASP A 110 12.36 -11.31 50.80
CA ASP A 110 13.46 -11.31 49.84
C ASP A 110 13.07 -12.02 48.53
N ALA A 111 12.33 -13.14 48.63
CA ALA A 111 11.80 -13.85 47.46
C ALA A 111 10.79 -13.00 46.66
N LEU A 112 9.87 -12.31 47.34
CA LEU A 112 8.91 -11.41 46.69
C LEU A 112 9.60 -10.21 46.02
N ASN A 113 10.65 -9.66 46.65
CA ASN A 113 11.45 -8.59 46.06
C ASN A 113 12.19 -9.08 44.79
N SER A 114 12.76 -10.29 44.83
CA SER A 114 13.36 -10.90 43.64
C SER A 114 12.35 -11.07 42.50
N ALA A 115 11.13 -11.53 42.81
CA ALA A 115 10.06 -11.67 41.82
C ALA A 115 9.61 -10.32 41.25
N PHE A 116 9.51 -9.29 42.10
CA PHE A 116 9.20 -7.92 41.68
C PHE A 116 10.25 -7.35 40.72
N ASN A 117 11.53 -7.54 41.02
CA ASN A 117 12.63 -7.10 40.16
C ASN A 117 12.61 -7.85 38.82
N ALA A 118 12.33 -9.16 38.82
CA ALA A 118 12.21 -9.93 37.59
C ALA A 118 11.07 -9.40 36.70
N LEU A 119 9.90 -9.07 37.27
CA LEU A 119 8.79 -8.48 36.52
C LEU A 119 9.13 -7.08 35.97
N ARG A 120 9.85 -6.26 36.74
CA ARG A 120 10.36 -4.96 36.26
C ARG A 120 11.28 -5.14 35.05
N ASP A 121 12.19 -6.11 35.12
CA ASP A 121 13.14 -6.38 34.03
C ASP A 121 12.41 -6.95 32.80
N GLN A 122 11.31 -7.68 33.02
CA GLN A 122 10.43 -8.15 31.95
C GLN A 122 9.70 -7.00 31.24
N ILE A 123 9.27 -5.95 31.96
CA ILE A 123 8.71 -4.74 31.34
C ILE A 123 9.74 -4.07 30.42
N ALA A 124 10.99 -3.93 30.88
CA ALA A 124 12.07 -3.38 30.06
C ALA A 124 12.26 -4.22 28.79
N THR A 125 12.28 -5.56 28.94
CA THR A 125 12.40 -6.48 27.81
C THR A 125 11.26 -6.35 26.79
N ILE A 126 10.01 -6.22 27.24
CA ILE A 126 8.86 -6.02 26.35
C ILE A 126 8.93 -4.68 25.62
N THR A 127 9.35 -3.63 26.33
CA THR A 127 9.52 -2.30 25.75
C THR A 127 10.61 -2.29 24.69
N ASP A 128 11.74 -2.94 24.96
CA ASP A 128 12.86 -3.06 24.02
C ASP A 128 12.53 -3.99 22.83
N SER A 129 11.64 -4.96 23.02
CA SER A 129 11.23 -5.90 21.96
C SER A 129 10.08 -5.39 21.10
N ALA A 130 9.48 -4.25 21.45
CA ALA A 130 8.36 -3.65 20.72
C ALA A 130 8.83 -2.88 19.47
N GLU A 131 9.61 -3.55 18.62
CA GLU A 131 10.12 -3.01 17.35
C GLU A 131 9.34 -3.60 16.15
N PHE A 132 9.05 -2.76 15.15
CA PHE A 132 8.41 -3.11 13.87
C PHE A 132 9.31 -2.74 12.69
#